data_AF-A0A2N0LYC1-F1
#
_entry.id   AF-A0A2N0LYC1-F1
#
_cell.length_a   1.000
_cell.length_b   1.000
_cell.length_c   1.000
_cell.angle_alpha   90.00
_cell.angle_beta   90.00
_cell.angle_gamma   90.00
#
_symmetry.space_group_name_H-M   'P 1'
#
loop_
_entity.id
_entity.type
_entity.pdbx_description
1 polymer ?
#
loop_
_entity_poly.entity_id
_entity_poly.type
_entity_poly.pdbx_seq_one_letter_code
_entity_poly.pdbx_strand_id
1 'polypeptide(L)'
;MGPIGHTVISSAVAGGTWAITGSPAAAGVALGVGVLMDLDHLFDYYQRYIRGKNNRIYVLFHAWEYPMVLSLIGLFFYHPFLLAAILGHVAHVATDHMWNRLSPFAYWITFRVFKGFDSRYISPHHHIMDSYRSLPHLLPFGHRIEPWFQRRIEPWFLARIDRTSQEEAVSTSSDD
;
A
#
# COMPACT_ATOMS: atom_id res chain seq x y z
N MET A 1 3.80 -4.61 5.69
CA MET A 1 4.69 -4.16 6.79
C MET A 1 4.31 -2.70 7.11
N GLY A 2 4.85 -2.05 8.15
CA GLY A 2 4.56 -0.62 8.39
C GLY A 2 5.54 0.31 7.66
N PRO A 3 5.25 1.62 7.48
CA PRO A 3 6.12 2.55 6.73
C PRO A 3 7.55 2.65 7.26
N ILE A 4 7.74 2.46 8.57
CA ILE A 4 9.08 2.41 9.19
C ILE A 4 9.87 1.22 8.63
N GLY A 5 9.24 0.05 8.55
CA GLY A 5 9.86 -1.14 7.97
C GLY A 5 10.19 -0.93 6.48
N HIS A 6 9.27 -0.35 5.72
CA HIS A 6 9.50 -0.02 4.30
C HIS A 6 10.66 0.94 4.13
N THR A 7 10.76 1.96 4.98
CA THR A 7 11.87 2.92 4.97
C THR A 7 13.21 2.26 5.29
N VAL A 8 13.25 1.38 6.30
CA VAL A 8 14.48 0.65 6.67
C VAL A 8 14.95 -0.26 5.55
N ILE A 9 14.06 -1.07 4.99
CA ILE A 9 14.39 -1.98 3.89
C ILE A 9 14.79 -1.17 2.64
N SER A 10 14.03 -0.12 2.29
CA SER A 10 14.34 0.73 1.14
C SER A 10 15.69 1.43 1.30
N SER A 11 16.07 1.82 2.51
CA SER A 11 17.40 2.38 2.79
C SER A 11 18.52 1.37 2.56
N ALA A 12 18.33 0.12 2.99
CA ALA A 12 19.30 -0.96 2.74
C ALA A 12 19.42 -1.25 1.23
N VAL A 13 18.30 -1.31 0.51
CA VAL A 13 18.25 -1.52 -0.95
C VAL A 13 18.90 -0.35 -1.69
N ALA A 14 18.69 0.88 -1.25
CA ALA A 14 19.34 2.06 -1.80
C ALA A 14 20.86 2.01 -1.64
N GLY A 15 21.35 1.62 -0.45
CA GLY A 15 22.78 1.40 -0.20
C GLY A 15 23.38 0.33 -1.11
N GLY A 16 22.70 -0.81 -1.26
CA GLY A 16 23.11 -1.87 -2.18
C GLY A 16 23.10 -1.43 -3.65
N THR A 17 22.07 -0.69 -4.06
CA THR A 17 21.94 -0.13 -5.41
C THR A 17 23.09 0.84 -5.70
N TRP A 18 23.45 1.68 -4.73
CA TRP A 18 24.60 2.56 -4.86
C TRP A 18 25.89 1.76 -5.06
N ALA A 19 26.13 0.74 -4.23
CA ALA A 19 27.32 -0.09 -4.32
C ALA A 19 27.45 -0.79 -5.69
N ILE A 20 26.33 -1.25 -6.27
CA ILE A 20 26.31 -1.94 -7.57
C ILE A 20 26.51 -0.96 -8.73
N THR A 21 25.88 0.22 -8.68
CA THR A 21 25.82 1.15 -9.82
C THR A 21 26.89 2.25 -9.77
N GLY A 22 27.52 2.46 -8.61
CA GLY A 22 28.36 3.63 -8.34
C GLY A 22 27.61 4.97 -8.30
N SER A 23 26.28 4.97 -8.47
CA SER A 23 25.48 6.19 -8.63
C SER A 23 24.66 6.52 -7.38
N PRO A 24 24.95 7.64 -6.68
CA PRO A 24 24.13 8.09 -5.55
C PRO A 24 22.72 8.51 -6.01
N ALA A 25 22.57 8.98 -7.26
CA ALA A 25 21.26 9.28 -7.83
C ALA A 25 20.41 8.00 -8.00
N ALA A 26 21.01 6.88 -8.42
CA ALA A 26 20.32 5.60 -8.48
C ALA A 26 19.89 5.11 -7.09
N ALA A 27 20.72 5.34 -6.06
CA ALA A 27 20.33 5.08 -4.67
C ALA A 27 19.08 5.87 -4.26
N GLY A 28 19.05 7.17 -4.60
CA GLY A 28 17.89 8.03 -4.38
C GLY A 28 16.62 7.53 -5.09
N VAL A 29 16.75 7.01 -6.31
CA VAL A 29 15.64 6.39 -7.05
C VAL A 29 15.14 5.13 -6.34
N ALA A 30 16.02 4.23 -5.92
CA ALA A 30 15.62 3.01 -5.22
C ALA A 30 14.89 3.30 -3.90
N LEU A 31 15.42 4.24 -3.11
CA LEU A 31 14.78 4.71 -1.87
C LEU A 31 13.43 5.35 -2.17
N GLY A 32 13.39 6.26 -3.15
CA GLY A 32 12.18 6.98 -3.53
C GLY A 32 11.08 6.04 -3.99
N VAL A 33 11.39 5.07 -4.86
CA VAL A 33 10.42 4.07 -5.31
C VAL A 33 9.94 3.22 -4.14
N GLY A 34 10.84 2.69 -3.31
CA GLY A 34 10.47 1.84 -2.18
C GLY A 34 9.68 2.55 -1.07
N VAL A 35 9.63 3.88 -1.02
CA VAL A 35 8.84 4.63 -0.02
C VAL A 35 7.59 5.25 -0.64
N LEU A 36 7.70 5.86 -1.82
CA LEU A 36 6.59 6.60 -2.44
C LEU A 36 5.51 5.69 -3.01
N MET A 37 5.78 4.40 -3.21
CA MET A 37 4.76 3.43 -3.63
C MET A 37 3.58 3.34 -2.65
N ASP A 38 3.83 3.49 -1.34
CA ASP A 38 2.78 3.48 -0.30
C ASP A 38 1.76 4.62 -0.45
N LEU A 39 2.02 5.62 -1.29
CA LEU A 39 1.07 6.71 -1.55
C LEU A 39 -0.19 6.24 -2.28
N ASP A 40 -0.18 5.06 -2.91
CA ASP A 40 -1.40 4.49 -3.52
C ASP A 40 -2.50 4.17 -2.48
N HIS A 41 -2.12 3.91 -1.23
CA HIS A 41 -3.06 3.75 -0.11
C HIS A 41 -3.85 5.03 0.18
N LEU A 42 -3.35 6.22 -0.18
CA LEU A 42 -4.13 7.46 -0.07
C LEU A 42 -5.40 7.40 -0.92
N PHE A 43 -5.33 6.75 -2.09
CA PHE A 43 -6.50 6.55 -2.93
C PHE A 43 -7.52 5.63 -2.24
N ASP A 44 -7.06 4.57 -1.59
CA ASP A 44 -7.94 3.69 -0.81
C ASP A 44 -8.60 4.42 0.36
N TYR A 45 -7.84 5.24 1.09
CA TYR A 45 -8.40 6.07 2.15
C TYR A 45 -9.44 7.06 1.64
N TYR A 46 -9.21 7.69 0.49
CA TYR A 46 -10.19 8.54 -0.15
C TYR A 46 -11.46 7.77 -0.53
N GLN A 47 -11.32 6.62 -1.20
CA GLN A 47 -12.47 5.80 -1.59
C GLN A 47 -13.27 5.33 -0.38
N ARG A 48 -12.59 4.95 0.70
CA ARG A 48 -13.23 4.48 1.94
C ARG A 48 -13.94 5.61 2.67
N TYR A 49 -13.20 6.64 3.09
CA TYR A 49 -13.71 7.61 4.06
C TYR A 49 -14.45 8.79 3.44
N ILE A 50 -14.13 9.14 2.19
CA ILE A 50 -14.81 10.22 1.47
C ILE A 50 -15.95 9.66 0.61
N ARG A 51 -15.69 8.56 -0.12
CA ARG A 51 -16.66 7.97 -1.07
C ARG A 51 -17.49 6.81 -0.49
N GLY A 52 -17.20 6.34 0.73
CA GLY A 52 -17.97 5.28 1.39
C GLY A 52 -17.78 3.87 0.82
N LYS A 53 -16.74 3.64 0.01
CA LYS A 53 -16.48 2.34 -0.64
C LYS A 53 -15.61 1.45 0.24
N ASN A 54 -16.21 0.85 1.27
CA ASN A 54 -15.46 0.12 2.29
C ASN A 54 -15.04 -1.30 1.88
N ASN A 55 -15.67 -1.85 0.84
CA ASN A 55 -15.43 -3.21 0.32
C ASN A 55 -14.43 -3.27 -0.84
N ARG A 56 -13.71 -2.17 -1.14
CA ARG A 56 -12.72 -2.12 -2.23
C ARG A 56 -11.30 -1.85 -1.70
N ILE A 57 -10.31 -2.49 -2.33
CA ILE A 57 -8.87 -2.31 -2.08
C ILE A 57 -8.17 -2.17 -3.43
N TYR A 58 -7.70 -0.97 -3.76
CA TYR A 58 -7.10 -0.67 -5.06
C TYR A 58 -5.57 -0.86 -5.05
N VAL A 59 -4.86 -0.24 -4.10
CA VAL A 59 -3.39 -0.33 -3.90
C VAL A 59 -2.59 -0.50 -5.21
N LEU A 60 -2.74 0.43 -6.15
CA LEU A 60 -2.42 0.18 -7.56
C LEU A 60 -0.95 -0.14 -7.84
N PHE A 61 0.01 0.39 -7.07
CA PHE A 61 1.44 0.21 -7.30
C PHE A 61 1.99 -1.09 -6.71
N HIS A 62 1.29 -1.72 -5.76
CA HIS A 62 1.75 -2.95 -5.13
C HIS A 62 1.45 -4.18 -5.99
N ALA A 63 2.09 -4.25 -7.16
CA ALA A 63 1.88 -5.32 -8.12
C ALA A 63 3.19 -5.93 -8.62
N TRP A 64 3.24 -7.25 -8.76
CA TRP A 64 4.39 -7.96 -9.33
C TRP A 64 4.57 -7.69 -10.82
N GLU A 65 3.49 -7.34 -11.53
CA GLU A 65 3.56 -7.11 -12.97
C GLU A 65 4.48 -5.93 -13.34
N TYR A 66 4.56 -4.88 -12.54
CA TYR A 66 5.41 -3.72 -12.86
C TYR A 66 6.90 -4.03 -12.87
N PRO A 67 7.52 -4.60 -11.81
CA PRO A 67 8.93 -4.92 -11.84
C PRO A 67 9.25 -6.00 -12.88
N MET A 68 8.32 -6.90 -13.20
CA MET A 68 8.50 -7.86 -14.29
C MET A 68 8.59 -7.15 -15.65
N VAL A 69 7.66 -6.25 -15.95
CA VAL A 69 7.66 -5.46 -17.20
C VAL A 69 8.90 -4.56 -17.26
N LEU A 70 9.25 -3.87 -16.18
CA LEU A 70 10.46 -3.03 -16.13
C LEU A 70 11.73 -3.86 -16.32
N SER A 71 11.79 -5.09 -15.78
CA SER A 71 12.91 -6.00 -15.99
C SER A 71 13.03 -6.42 -17.45
N LEU A 72 11.91 -6.74 -18.12
CA LEU A 72 11.89 -7.06 -19.55
C LEU A 72 12.39 -5.88 -20.39
N ILE A 73 11.98 -4.65 -20.07
CA ILE A 73 12.50 -3.43 -20.71
C ILE A 73 14.01 -3.32 -20.46
N GLY A 74 14.46 -3.58 -19.23
CA GLY A 74 15.86 -3.51 -18.83
C GLY A 74 16.79 -4.50 -19.54
N LEU A 75 16.26 -5.61 -20.07
CA LEU A 75 17.03 -6.54 -20.90
C LEU A 75 17.49 -5.91 -22.22
N PHE A 76 16.73 -4.95 -22.74
CA PHE A 76 17.03 -4.27 -24.01
C PHE A 76 17.59 -2.85 -23.80
N PHE A 77 17.23 -2.20 -22.68
CA PHE A 77 17.58 -0.82 -22.39
C PHE A 77 18.08 -0.67 -20.94
N TYR A 78 19.31 -1.13 -20.69
CA TYR A 78 19.90 -0.98 -19.37
C TYR A 78 20.13 0.50 -19.03
N HIS A 79 19.63 0.92 -17.86
CA HIS A 79 19.94 2.20 -17.26
C HIS A 79 20.01 2.05 -15.72
N PRO A 80 20.98 2.66 -15.01
CA PRO A 80 21.12 2.49 -13.57
C PRO A 80 19.87 2.93 -12.79
N PHE A 81 19.12 3.92 -13.27
CA PHE A 81 17.85 4.32 -12.64
C PHE A 81 16.72 3.31 -12.87
N LEU A 82 16.72 2.61 -14.01
CA LEU A 82 15.76 1.54 -14.26
C LEU A 82 16.04 0.35 -13.33
N LEU A 83 17.31 -0.04 -13.19
CA LEU A 83 17.72 -1.06 -12.22
C LEU A 83 17.32 -0.65 -10.80
N ALA A 84 17.60 0.59 -10.39
CA ALA A 84 17.21 1.10 -9.09
C ALA A 84 15.70 1.04 -8.84
N ALA A 85 14.88 1.44 -9.83
CA ALA A 85 13.43 1.37 -9.73
C ALA A 85 12.93 -0.07 -9.60
N ILE A 86 13.49 -1.01 -10.38
CA ILE A 86 13.18 -2.44 -10.26
C ILE A 86 13.52 -2.95 -8.87
N LEU A 87 14.74 -2.69 -8.37
CA LEU A 87 15.18 -3.19 -7.06
C LEU A 87 14.35 -2.62 -5.92
N GLY A 88 14.07 -1.32 -5.92
CA GLY A 88 13.20 -0.68 -4.92
C GLY A 88 11.79 -1.28 -4.93
N HIS A 89 11.20 -1.43 -6.12
CA HIS A 89 9.85 -1.97 -6.28
C HIS A 89 9.76 -3.46 -5.89
N VAL A 90 10.75 -4.28 -6.29
CA VAL A 90 10.80 -5.70 -5.94
C VAL A 90 10.94 -5.85 -4.43
N ALA A 91 11.85 -5.11 -3.80
CA ALA A 91 12.06 -5.21 -2.36
C ALA A 91 10.79 -4.83 -1.58
N HIS A 92 10.11 -3.76 -2.01
CA HIS A 92 8.85 -3.33 -1.41
C HIS A 92 7.77 -4.41 -1.52
N VAL A 93 7.44 -4.85 -2.74
CA VAL A 93 6.39 -5.85 -2.96
C VAL A 93 6.74 -7.20 -2.35
N ALA A 94 8.01 -7.64 -2.41
CA ALA A 94 8.44 -8.90 -1.82
C ALA A 94 8.24 -8.92 -0.31
N THR A 95 8.65 -7.85 0.36
CA THR A 95 8.52 -7.76 1.82
C THR A 95 7.06 -7.62 2.23
N ASP A 96 6.26 -6.90 1.46
CA ASP A 96 4.82 -6.90 1.69
C ASP A 96 4.17 -8.26 1.46
N HIS A 97 4.58 -9.00 0.43
CA HIS A 97 4.06 -10.34 0.18
C HIS A 97 4.43 -11.33 1.30
N MET A 98 5.64 -11.22 1.84
CA MET A 98 6.12 -12.10 2.90
C MET A 98 5.52 -11.78 4.28
N TRP A 99 5.33 -10.50 4.60
CA TRP A 99 4.86 -10.08 5.92
C TRP A 99 3.35 -9.85 6.00
N ASN A 100 2.68 -9.50 4.89
CA ASN A 100 1.25 -9.31 4.91
C ASN A 100 0.56 -10.66 4.63
N ARG A 101 -0.34 -11.05 5.54
CA ARG A 101 -1.14 -12.28 5.40
C ARG A 101 -2.32 -12.07 4.44
N LEU A 102 -2.04 -11.64 3.23
CA LEU A 102 -3.01 -11.47 2.15
C LEU A 102 -3.19 -12.76 1.36
N SER A 103 -4.17 -12.78 0.45
CA SER A 103 -4.26 -13.90 -0.49
C SER A 103 -3.02 -13.96 -1.40
N PRO A 104 -2.58 -15.15 -1.86
CA PRO A 104 -1.36 -15.28 -2.67
C PRO A 104 -1.38 -14.45 -3.95
N PHE A 105 -2.57 -14.18 -4.49
CA PHE A 105 -2.76 -13.42 -5.72
C PHE A 105 -3.03 -11.92 -5.48
N ALA A 106 -3.08 -11.46 -4.22
CA ALA A 106 -3.40 -10.07 -3.88
C ALA A 106 -2.45 -9.04 -4.51
N TYR A 107 -1.17 -9.40 -4.69
CA TYR A 107 -0.14 -8.56 -5.31
C TYR A 107 -0.09 -8.67 -6.84
N TRP A 108 -1.15 -9.14 -7.47
CA TRP A 108 -1.30 -9.11 -8.92
C TRP A 108 -2.39 -8.09 -9.26
N ILE A 109 -2.03 -7.03 -9.99
CA ILE A 109 -3.01 -6.01 -10.38
C ILE A 109 -4.07 -6.61 -11.29
N THR A 110 -3.69 -7.54 -12.16
CA THR A 110 -4.61 -8.28 -13.03
C THR A 110 -5.65 -9.05 -12.21
N PHE A 111 -5.21 -9.82 -11.20
CA PHE A 111 -6.12 -10.52 -10.28
C PHE A 111 -7.10 -9.56 -9.60
N ARG A 112 -6.59 -8.43 -9.10
CA ARG A 112 -7.44 -7.42 -8.44
C ARG A 112 -8.47 -6.83 -9.40
N VAL A 113 -8.09 -6.51 -10.63
CA VAL A 113 -9.03 -6.05 -11.67
C VAL A 113 -10.09 -7.12 -11.95
N PHE A 114 -9.71 -8.40 -12.11
CA PHE A 114 -10.66 -9.49 -12.34
C PHE A 114 -11.61 -9.72 -11.17
N LYS A 115 -11.16 -9.47 -9.93
CA LYS A 115 -12.02 -9.50 -8.73
C LYS A 115 -12.69 -8.17 -8.44
N GLY A 116 -12.58 -7.19 -9.35
CA GLY A 116 -13.16 -5.86 -9.20
C GLY A 116 -12.66 -5.11 -7.96
N PHE A 117 -11.46 -5.40 -7.48
CA PHE A 117 -10.87 -4.84 -6.26
C PHE A 117 -11.61 -5.21 -4.97
N ASP A 118 -12.42 -6.26 -4.96
CA ASP A 118 -13.20 -6.67 -3.79
C ASP A 118 -12.31 -7.19 -2.64
N SER A 119 -12.44 -6.57 -1.47
CA SER A 119 -11.61 -6.83 -0.28
C SER A 119 -11.71 -8.27 0.21
N ARG A 120 -12.84 -8.97 -0.02
CA ARG A 120 -13.04 -10.36 0.42
C ARG A 120 -12.08 -11.34 -0.25
N TYR A 121 -11.66 -11.05 -1.49
CA TYR A 121 -10.72 -11.90 -2.23
C TYR A 121 -9.25 -11.48 -2.03
N ILE A 122 -9.01 -10.22 -1.65
CA ILE A 122 -7.67 -9.63 -1.54
C ILE A 122 -7.16 -9.75 -0.10
N SER A 123 -8.01 -9.41 0.87
CA SER A 123 -7.64 -9.27 2.28
C SER A 123 -8.74 -9.86 3.20
N PRO A 124 -9.01 -11.18 3.12
CA PRO A 124 -10.15 -11.81 3.81
C PRO A 124 -10.11 -11.71 5.34
N HIS A 125 -8.93 -11.47 5.92
CA HIS A 125 -8.70 -11.46 7.38
C HIS A 125 -8.38 -10.07 7.94
N HIS A 126 -8.57 -9.00 7.17
CA HIS A 126 -8.13 -7.66 7.56
C HIS A 126 -9.34 -6.79 7.87
N HIS A 127 -9.43 -6.29 9.10
CA HIS A 127 -10.57 -5.52 9.54
C HIS A 127 -10.43 -4.05 9.15
N ILE A 128 -11.54 -3.44 8.70
CA ILE A 128 -11.60 -2.04 8.25
C ILE A 128 -11.14 -1.06 9.34
N MET A 129 -11.29 -1.44 10.62
CA MET A 129 -10.91 -0.62 11.78
C MET A 129 -9.39 -0.48 11.93
N ASP A 130 -8.62 -1.46 11.44
CA ASP A 130 -7.17 -1.47 11.61
C ASP A 130 -6.49 -0.41 10.73
N SER A 131 -7.16 0.03 9.66
CA SER A 131 -6.55 0.87 8.62
C SER A 131 -6.39 2.34 8.98
N TYR A 132 -7.26 2.94 9.80
CA TYR A 132 -7.09 4.34 10.23
C TYR A 132 -6.41 4.47 11.59
N ARG A 133 -6.54 3.45 12.46
CA ARG A 133 -5.87 3.43 13.76
C ARG A 133 -4.35 3.34 13.63
N SER A 134 -3.85 2.85 12.49
CA SER A 134 -2.42 2.87 12.17
C SER A 134 -1.91 4.25 11.70
N LEU A 135 -2.77 5.20 11.33
CA LEU A 135 -2.36 6.51 10.78
C LEU A 135 -1.39 7.29 11.69
N PRO A 136 -1.61 7.40 13.02
CA PRO A 136 -0.65 8.05 13.89
C PRO A 136 0.72 7.36 13.84
N HIS A 137 0.75 6.03 13.77
CA HIS A 137 1.97 5.23 13.73
C HIS A 137 2.73 5.31 12.40
N LEU A 138 2.17 5.95 11.36
CA LEU A 138 2.89 6.20 10.11
C LEU A 138 3.91 7.34 10.25
N LEU A 139 3.74 8.23 11.24
CA LEU A 139 4.63 9.37 11.46
C LEU A 139 5.72 9.05 12.49
N PRO A 140 6.95 9.56 12.30
CA PRO A 140 7.94 9.54 13.37
C PRO A 140 7.35 10.29 14.57
N PHE A 141 7.38 9.65 15.75
CA PHE A 141 6.75 10.13 16.99
C PHE A 141 5.21 10.11 17.03
N GLY A 142 4.58 9.26 16.21
CA GLY A 142 3.14 9.02 16.18
C GLY A 142 2.44 8.85 17.54
N HIS A 143 3.10 8.17 18.47
CA HIS A 143 2.59 7.97 19.83
C HIS A 143 2.31 9.28 20.60
N ARG A 144 2.96 10.39 20.24
CA ARG A 144 2.72 11.70 20.88
C ARG A 144 1.44 12.37 20.39
N ILE A 145 1.11 12.15 19.12
CA ILE A 145 -0.08 12.72 18.48
C ILE A 145 -1.29 11.80 18.57
N GLU A 146 -1.07 10.51 18.87
CA GLU A 146 -2.12 9.51 19.01
C GLU A 146 -3.25 9.93 19.98
N PRO A 147 -2.98 10.43 21.20
CA PRO A 147 -4.05 10.86 22.11
C PRO A 147 -4.86 12.05 21.59
N TRP A 148 -4.25 12.91 20.77
CA TRP A 148 -4.95 14.02 20.11
C TRP A 148 -5.77 13.52 18.92
N PHE A 149 -5.21 12.61 18.12
CA PHE A 149 -5.86 12.00 16.98
C PHE A 149 -7.13 11.22 17.39
N GLN A 150 -7.03 10.40 18.44
CA GLN A 150 -8.16 9.66 19.02
C GLN A 150 -9.28 10.60 19.51
N ARG A 151 -8.91 11.77 20.04
CA ARG A 151 -9.90 12.75 20.54
C ARG A 151 -10.56 13.59 19.45
N ARG A 152 -9.83 13.92 18.38
CA ARG A 152 -10.26 14.92 17.39
C ARG A 152 -10.65 14.33 16.04
N ILE A 153 -10.03 13.23 15.63
CA ILE A 153 -10.12 12.69 14.27
C ILE A 153 -10.81 11.32 14.25
N GLU A 154 -10.53 10.42 15.20
CA GLU A 154 -11.17 9.09 15.27
C GLU A 154 -12.70 9.14 15.27
N PRO A 155 -13.39 10.04 15.98
CA PRO A 155 -14.85 10.12 15.95
C PRO A 155 -15.42 10.38 14.54
N TRP A 156 -14.69 11.14 13.72
CA TRP A 156 -15.08 11.40 12.33
C TRP A 156 -14.99 10.15 11.46
N PHE A 157 -13.95 9.33 11.65
CA PHE A 157 -13.80 8.06 10.95
C PHE A 157 -14.90 7.06 11.35
N LEU A 158 -15.15 6.93 12.66
CA LEU A 158 -16.20 6.04 13.19
C LEU A 158 -17.58 6.39 12.61
N ALA A 159 -17.95 7.67 12.60
CA ALA A 159 -19.23 8.11 12.03
C ALA A 159 -19.40 7.75 10.54
N ARG A 160 -18.31 7.74 9.76
CA ARG A 160 -18.35 7.35 8.34
C ARG A 160 -18.52 5.85 8.15
N ILE A 161 -17.84 5.06 8.97
CA ILE A 161 -17.94 3.60 8.97
C ILE A 161 -19.35 3.15 9.35
N ASP A 162 -19.92 3.72 10.41
CA ASP A 162 -21.25 3.36 10.91
C ASP A 162 -22.33 3.67 9.86
N ARG A 163 -22.24 4.85 9.23
CA ARG A 163 -23.18 5.24 8.18
C ARG A 163 -23.17 4.29 6.99
N THR A 164 -21.99 3.90 6.51
CA THR A 164 -21.89 2.94 5.40
C THR A 164 -22.43 1.57 5.79
N SER A 165 -22.17 1.11 7.01
CA SER A 165 -22.71 -0.17 7.52
C SER A 165 -24.24 -0.17 7.54
N GLN A 166 -24.86 0.96 7.90
CA GLN A 166 -26.32 1.12 7.86
C GLN A 166 -26.86 1.14 6.43
N GLU A 167 -26.22 1.86 5.51
CA GLU A 167 -26.61 1.91 4.09
C GLU A 167 -26.55 0.52 3.43
N GLU A 168 -25.49 -0.26 3.71
CA GLU A 168 -25.37 -1.64 3.23
C GLU A 168 -26.49 -2.53 3.78
N ALA A 169 -26.76 -2.47 5.09
CA ALA A 169 -27.81 -3.28 5.72
C ALA A 169 -29.22 -2.98 5.17
N VAL A 170 -29.51 -1.70 4.89
CA VAL A 170 -30.80 -1.30 4.28
C VAL A 170 -30.92 -1.85 2.86
N SER A 171 -29.86 -1.72 2.04
CA SER A 171 -29.88 -2.21 0.65
C SER A 171 -30.11 -3.73 0.55
N THR A 172 -29.52 -4.51 1.47
CA THR A 172 -29.74 -5.96 1.50
C THR A 172 -31.14 -6.36 1.93
N SER A 173 -31.83 -5.51 2.71
CA SER A 173 -33.21 -5.78 3.17
C SER A 173 -34.28 -5.41 2.16
N SER A 174 -33.97 -4.55 1.18
CA SER A 174 -34.89 -4.13 0.13
C SER A 174 -34.87 -5.02 -1.12
N ASP A 175 -33.89 -5.92 -1.21
CA ASP A 175 -33.71 -6.87 -2.31
C ASP A 175 -34.32 -8.27 -2.00
N ASP A 176 -34.95 -8.43 -0.83
CA ASP A 176 -35.73 -9.60 -0.38
C ASP A 176 -37.25 -9.35 -0.51
#